data_AF-A0A2G8KGJ7-F1
#
_entry.id   AF-A0A2G8KGJ7-F1
#
_cell.length_a   1.000
_cell.length_b   1.000
_cell.length_c   1.000
_cell.angle_alpha   90.00
_cell.angle_beta   90.00
_cell.angle_gamma   90.00
#
_symmetry.space_group_name_H-M   'P 1'
#
loop_
_entity.id
_entity.type
_entity.pdbx_description
1 polymer ?
#
loop_
_entity_poly.entity_id
_entity_poly.type
_entity_poly.pdbx_seq_one_letter_code
_entity_poly.pdbx_strand_id
1 'polypeptide(L)'
;MSRKAITTHVCFCDHVATDSRNFFAFKNCSHLLLYIILVLDLQHFLFQTPEYPRDCHEVLNQCSPTNAKSGVYLIKPDQYPEPFQTYCDHNTTSGGWTVIQRRVDGSIGFNRTWSEYKNGIGFLGSEFIIGTEKLAHLINQKRYQLRIELENYAGQSYSLTYDNFRIADEWGNYSITSLGGVEGITDLPITWCSSNKDNYDNTCERTCENPTDCVIPDPAEPERCLCPENHMVHNDSCKPKEQCGCYLQGDGVVLAEGESYINSDCSLRITCNNNVLASESYSCSADATCEERNDVSRCYCKEWFEGDGLTCTRRGPIDCSDLYAANRTNNGAYTIYPAEILVLKFIVKCLVVVGQ
;
A
#
# COMPACT_ATOMS: atom_id res chain seq x y z
N MET A 1 -47.17 49.32 4.22
CA MET A 1 -47.65 48.36 3.19
C MET A 1 -46.44 47.59 2.67
N SER A 2 -46.30 46.34 3.10
CA SER A 2 -45.20 45.44 2.74
C SER A 2 -45.27 45.11 1.25
N ARG A 3 -44.22 45.43 0.48
CA ARG A 3 -44.07 44.96 -0.91
C ARG A 3 -43.14 43.74 -0.87
N LYS A 4 -43.73 42.54 -0.93
CA LYS A 4 -43.01 41.30 -1.21
C LYS A 4 -42.49 41.38 -2.64
N ALA A 5 -41.17 41.42 -2.81
CA ALA A 5 -40.55 41.09 -4.08
C ALA A 5 -40.70 39.57 -4.29
N ILE A 6 -41.42 39.18 -5.34
CA ILE A 6 -41.46 37.79 -5.79
C ILE A 6 -40.23 37.60 -6.68
N THR A 7 -39.12 37.18 -6.07
CA THR A 7 -37.94 36.75 -6.83
C THR A 7 -38.27 35.39 -7.42
N THR A 8 -38.55 35.35 -8.73
CA THR A 8 -38.71 34.10 -9.46
C THR A 8 -37.30 33.62 -9.82
N HIS A 9 -36.69 32.81 -8.96
CA HIS A 9 -35.42 32.16 -9.27
C HIS A 9 -35.67 31.09 -10.34
N VAL A 10 -35.11 31.30 -11.53
CA VAL A 10 -35.13 30.32 -12.62
C VAL A 10 -34.15 29.21 -12.22
N CYS A 11 -34.66 28.06 -11.79
CA CYS A 11 -33.87 26.83 -11.78
C CYS A 11 -33.39 26.59 -13.21
N PHE A 12 -32.08 26.68 -13.42
CA PHE A 12 -31.46 26.40 -14.71
C PHE A 12 -32.01 25.08 -15.26
N CYS A 13 -32.69 25.17 -16.41
CA CYS A 13 -33.31 24.04 -17.07
C CYS A 13 -32.24 23.05 -17.56
N ASP A 14 -32.48 21.76 -17.30
CA ASP A 14 -31.70 20.64 -17.81
C ASP A 14 -31.83 20.44 -19.34
N HIS A 15 -30.84 19.69 -19.84
CA HIS A 15 -30.69 18.99 -21.14
C HIS A 15 -29.88 19.68 -22.25
N VAL A 16 -28.61 19.28 -22.36
CA VAL A 16 -27.86 19.29 -23.61
C VAL A 16 -28.33 18.10 -24.45
N ALA A 17 -29.09 18.35 -25.51
CA ALA A 17 -29.26 17.41 -26.61
C ALA A 17 -28.47 17.92 -27.81
N THR A 18 -27.46 17.15 -28.24
CA THR A 18 -26.67 17.42 -29.44
C THR A 18 -27.46 17.02 -30.69
N ASP A 19 -27.66 17.96 -31.61
CA ASP A 19 -27.94 17.65 -33.03
C ASP A 19 -27.18 18.64 -33.93
N SER A 20 -26.74 18.10 -35.06
CA SER A 20 -25.74 18.44 -36.06
C SER A 20 -25.78 19.82 -36.76
N ARG A 21 -26.40 20.85 -36.18
CA ARG A 21 -26.32 22.23 -36.70
C ARG A 21 -26.21 23.23 -35.54
N ASN A 22 -25.08 23.91 -35.44
CA ASN A 22 -24.73 24.92 -34.42
C ASN A 22 -25.73 26.08 -34.29
N PHE A 23 -26.86 25.87 -33.59
CA PHE A 23 -27.75 26.91 -33.08
C PHE A 23 -28.37 26.45 -31.76
N PHE A 24 -28.01 27.11 -30.66
CA PHE A 24 -28.68 26.92 -29.36
C PHE A 24 -29.98 27.73 -29.34
N ALA A 25 -31.12 27.05 -29.45
CA ALA A 25 -32.44 27.65 -29.27
C ALA A 25 -33.02 27.24 -27.91
N PHE A 26 -33.24 28.21 -27.03
CA PHE A 26 -34.01 28.01 -25.79
C PHE A 26 -35.48 27.76 -26.15
N LYS A 27 -35.99 26.54 -25.90
CA LYS A 27 -37.42 26.22 -26.06
C LYS A 27 -38.17 26.45 -24.73
N ASN A 28 -39.30 27.15 -24.83
CA ASN A 28 -40.31 27.43 -23.80
C ASN A 28 -39.94 28.43 -22.68
N CYS A 29 -39.69 29.69 -23.06
CA CYS A 29 -39.85 30.85 -22.16
C CYS A 29 -41.03 31.71 -22.65
N SER A 30 -42.27 31.26 -22.42
CA SER A 30 -43.49 31.95 -22.83
C SER A 30 -44.06 32.77 -21.68
N HIS A 31 -43.59 34.01 -21.51
CA HIS A 31 -44.35 35.21 -21.08
C HIS A 31 -43.40 36.35 -20.68
N LEU A 32 -42.66 36.96 -21.62
CA LEU A 32 -41.93 38.20 -21.30
C LEU A 32 -41.65 39.10 -22.51
N LEU A 33 -42.61 39.25 -23.43
CA LEU A 33 -42.46 40.10 -24.62
C LEU A 33 -43.39 41.33 -24.67
N LEU A 34 -44.10 41.65 -23.57
CA LEU A 34 -45.05 42.77 -23.57
C LEU A 34 -44.75 43.91 -22.58
N TYR A 35 -43.68 43.82 -21.78
CA TYR A 35 -43.32 44.85 -20.79
C TYR A 35 -42.02 45.61 -21.11
N ILE A 36 -41.43 45.40 -22.28
CA ILE A 36 -40.16 46.05 -22.70
C ILE A 36 -40.40 47.39 -23.42
N ILE A 37 -41.65 47.75 -23.73
CA ILE A 37 -41.99 49.06 -24.30
C ILE A 37 -42.84 49.80 -23.28
N LEU A 38 -42.23 50.52 -22.32
CA LEU A 38 -42.83 51.72 -21.69
C LEU A 38 -41.95 52.44 -20.64
N VAL A 39 -40.75 51.98 -20.31
CA VAL A 39 -39.87 52.74 -19.40
C VAL A 39 -38.47 52.88 -19.98
N LEU A 40 -38.37 53.71 -21.01
CA LEU A 40 -37.12 54.36 -21.38
C LEU A 40 -36.96 55.56 -20.43
N ASP A 41 -36.20 55.42 -19.37
CA ASP A 41 -35.50 56.55 -18.77
C ASP A 41 -34.19 56.09 -18.12
N LEU A 42 -33.11 56.77 -18.49
CA LEU A 42 -31.73 56.47 -18.12
C LEU A 42 -31.55 56.52 -16.60
N GLN A 43 -31.20 55.38 -15.98
CA GLN A 43 -30.18 55.27 -14.93
C GLN A 43 -29.88 53.79 -14.63
N HIS A 44 -28.65 53.37 -14.97
CA HIS A 44 -27.98 52.14 -14.52
C HIS A 44 -28.73 50.81 -14.76
N PHE A 45 -28.49 50.21 -15.93
CA PHE A 45 -28.51 48.75 -16.02
C PHE A 45 -27.42 48.19 -15.10
N LEU A 46 -27.78 47.89 -13.85
CA LEU A 46 -27.02 46.96 -13.03
C LEU A 46 -27.16 45.60 -13.71
N PHE A 47 -26.16 45.19 -14.50
CA PHE A 47 -25.95 43.78 -14.78
C PHE A 47 -25.65 43.12 -13.44
N GLN A 48 -26.68 42.62 -12.74
CA GLN A 48 -26.46 41.70 -11.63
C GLN A 48 -25.86 40.44 -12.23
N THR A 49 -24.60 40.15 -11.90
CA THR A 49 -24.01 38.84 -12.17
C THR A 49 -24.92 37.78 -11.56
N PRO A 50 -25.25 36.68 -12.25
CA PRO A 50 -26.06 35.62 -11.66
C PRO A 50 -25.35 35.14 -10.38
N GLU A 51 -26.03 35.26 -9.24
CA GLU A 51 -25.54 34.75 -7.97
C GLU A 51 -25.65 33.22 -8.03
N TYR A 52 -24.52 32.56 -8.25
CA TYR A 52 -24.45 31.10 -8.26
C TYR A 52 -24.70 30.55 -6.85
N PRO A 53 -25.42 29.43 -6.68
CA PRO A 53 -25.55 28.78 -5.38
C PRO A 53 -24.17 28.35 -4.88
N ARG A 54 -23.91 28.49 -3.58
CA ARG A 54 -22.59 28.16 -3.00
C ARG A 54 -22.34 26.65 -2.88
N ASP A 55 -23.41 25.89 -2.77
CA ASP A 55 -23.40 24.44 -2.56
C ASP A 55 -24.74 23.83 -3.00
N CYS A 56 -24.81 22.50 -2.96
CA CYS A 56 -26.01 21.76 -3.32
C CYS A 56 -27.18 21.97 -2.34
N HIS A 57 -26.96 22.45 -1.12
CA HIS A 57 -28.05 22.76 -0.20
C HIS A 57 -28.77 24.04 -0.65
N GLU A 58 -28.03 25.03 -1.16
CA GLU A 58 -28.62 26.22 -1.79
C GLU A 58 -29.31 25.90 -3.11
N VAL A 59 -28.76 24.98 -3.92
CA VAL A 59 -29.45 24.45 -5.11
C VAL A 59 -30.82 23.87 -4.72
N LEU A 60 -30.85 23.03 -3.68
CA LEU A 60 -32.10 22.43 -3.18
C LEU A 60 -33.11 23.50 -2.73
N ASN A 61 -32.67 24.53 -2.02
CA ASN A 61 -33.56 25.59 -1.52
C ASN A 61 -34.06 26.53 -2.62
N GLN A 62 -33.27 26.74 -3.68
CA GLN A 62 -33.65 27.56 -4.83
C GLN A 62 -34.67 26.85 -5.73
N CYS A 63 -34.67 25.51 -5.74
CA CYS A 63 -35.61 24.72 -6.53
C CYS A 63 -36.79 24.21 -5.70
N SER A 64 -37.99 24.24 -6.28
CA SER A 64 -39.17 23.68 -5.62
C SER A 64 -38.95 22.16 -5.40
N PRO A 65 -39.42 21.57 -4.28
CA PRO A 65 -39.14 20.17 -3.93
C PRO A 65 -39.53 19.14 -5.02
N THR A 66 -40.49 19.49 -5.89
CA THR A 66 -40.92 18.65 -7.02
C THR A 66 -39.98 18.70 -8.23
N ASN A 67 -39.07 19.67 -8.30
CA ASN A 67 -38.15 19.90 -9.41
C ASN A 67 -36.66 19.71 -9.04
N ALA A 68 -36.33 19.57 -7.75
CA ALA A 68 -34.96 19.32 -7.30
C ALA A 68 -34.59 17.85 -7.50
N LYS A 69 -34.08 17.49 -8.68
CA LYS A 69 -33.61 16.14 -9.00
C LYS A 69 -32.12 16.01 -8.73
N SER A 70 -31.66 14.88 -8.22
CA SER A 70 -30.21 14.63 -8.14
C SER A 70 -29.58 14.71 -9.54
N GLY A 71 -28.44 15.36 -9.65
CA GLY A 71 -27.83 15.67 -10.95
C GLY A 71 -26.59 16.55 -10.85
N VAL A 72 -26.07 16.96 -12.00
CA VAL A 72 -24.89 17.84 -12.07
C VAL A 72 -25.34 19.30 -12.09
N TYR A 73 -24.86 20.09 -11.13
CA TYR A 73 -25.19 21.50 -10.99
C TYR A 73 -23.92 22.35 -10.95
N LEU A 74 -24.06 23.61 -11.35
CA LEU A 74 -22.99 24.60 -11.27
C LEU A 74 -23.10 25.36 -9.93
N ILE A 75 -22.04 25.32 -9.13
CA ILE A 75 -21.96 26.01 -7.84
C ILE A 75 -20.76 26.96 -7.81
N LYS A 76 -20.78 27.94 -6.91
CA LYS A 76 -19.65 28.82 -6.63
C LYS A 76 -19.48 29.03 -5.12
N PRO A 77 -18.65 28.22 -4.45
CA PRO A 77 -18.28 28.46 -3.07
C PRO A 77 -17.66 29.85 -2.87
N ASP A 78 -17.81 30.38 -1.67
CA ASP A 78 -17.19 31.63 -1.27
C ASP A 78 -15.66 31.54 -1.47
N GLN A 79 -15.07 32.62 -1.97
CA GLN A 79 -13.62 32.76 -2.22
C GLN A 79 -13.03 31.88 -3.33
N TYR A 80 -13.78 30.92 -3.90
CA TYR A 80 -13.32 30.20 -5.08
C TYR A 80 -13.51 31.07 -6.34
N PRO A 81 -12.48 31.20 -7.22
CA PRO A 81 -12.47 32.23 -8.25
C PRO A 81 -13.59 32.07 -9.29
N GLU A 82 -13.78 30.85 -9.80
CA GLU A 82 -14.69 30.54 -10.89
C GLU A 82 -15.73 29.48 -10.48
N PRO A 83 -16.99 29.57 -10.93
CA PRO A 83 -17.98 28.52 -10.67
C PRO A 83 -17.55 27.18 -11.27
N PHE A 84 -17.91 26.08 -10.62
CA PHE A 84 -17.58 24.73 -11.09
C PHE A 84 -18.75 23.75 -10.92
N GLN A 85 -18.72 22.67 -11.70
CA GLN A 85 -19.75 21.65 -11.67
C GLN A 85 -19.51 20.66 -10.53
N THR A 86 -20.58 20.23 -9.88
CA THR A 86 -20.59 19.17 -8.87
C THR A 86 -21.84 18.32 -9.01
N TYR A 87 -21.80 17.09 -8.49
CA TYR A 87 -23.00 16.27 -8.38
C TYR A 87 -23.75 16.59 -7.09
N CYS A 88 -24.99 17.04 -7.21
CA CYS A 88 -25.90 17.24 -6.09
C CYS A 88 -26.77 16.01 -5.91
N ASP A 89 -26.79 15.49 -4.69
CA ASP A 89 -27.73 14.46 -4.28
C ASP A 89 -28.84 15.07 -3.42
N HIS A 90 -30.04 15.10 -3.99
CA HIS A 90 -31.27 15.58 -3.35
C HIS A 90 -32.18 14.45 -2.88
N ASN A 91 -31.86 13.19 -3.21
CA ASN A 91 -32.70 12.04 -2.89
C ASN A 91 -32.32 11.42 -1.53
N THR A 92 -31.05 11.49 -1.15
CA THR A 92 -30.55 10.89 0.09
C THR A 92 -30.92 11.74 1.30
N THR A 93 -31.60 11.13 2.28
CA THR A 93 -32.02 11.75 3.55
C THR A 93 -32.77 13.07 3.37
N SER A 94 -32.24 14.20 3.85
CA SER A 94 -32.82 15.54 3.70
C SER A 94 -32.46 16.21 2.36
N GLY A 95 -31.62 15.57 1.54
CA GLY A 95 -31.09 16.12 0.31
C GLY A 95 -30.14 17.30 0.53
N GLY A 96 -29.64 17.85 -0.60
CA GLY A 96 -28.74 18.99 -0.60
C GLY A 96 -27.28 18.61 -0.40
N TRP A 97 -26.96 17.33 -0.60
CA TRP A 97 -25.61 16.80 -0.46
C TRP A 97 -24.77 17.18 -1.67
N THR A 98 -23.62 17.78 -1.41
CA THR A 98 -22.59 17.96 -2.44
C THR A 98 -21.70 16.74 -2.43
N VAL A 99 -21.72 15.93 -3.49
CA VAL A 99 -20.92 14.71 -3.56
C VAL A 99 -19.46 15.09 -3.85
N ILE A 100 -18.57 14.78 -2.91
CA ILE A 100 -17.14 15.14 -3.00
C ILE A 100 -16.29 14.00 -3.58
N GLN A 101 -16.76 12.76 -3.44
CA GLN A 101 -16.13 11.54 -3.96
C GLN A 101 -17.21 10.48 -4.20
N ARG A 102 -17.09 9.71 -5.28
CA ARG A 102 -17.94 8.54 -5.57
C ARG A 102 -17.10 7.41 -6.17
N ARG A 103 -17.31 6.19 -5.68
CA ARG A 103 -16.79 4.92 -6.22
C ARG A 103 -17.95 3.97 -6.46
N VAL A 104 -17.92 3.23 -7.56
CA VAL A 104 -19.03 2.32 -7.97
C VAL A 104 -18.47 1.03 -8.56
N ASP A 105 -17.61 1.14 -9.58
CA ASP A 105 -17.24 0.01 -10.45
C ASP A 105 -15.74 -0.07 -10.78
N GLY A 106 -14.92 0.84 -10.26
CA GLY A 106 -13.48 0.89 -10.54
C GLY A 106 -13.13 1.38 -11.94
N SER A 107 -14.07 1.98 -12.69
CA SER A 107 -13.83 2.54 -14.03
C SER A 107 -12.78 3.66 -14.06
N ILE A 108 -12.53 4.32 -12.93
CA ILE A 108 -11.52 5.38 -12.80
C ILE A 108 -10.46 4.96 -11.78
N GLY A 109 -9.19 4.99 -12.20
CA GLY A 109 -8.06 4.78 -11.29
C GLY A 109 -7.88 5.98 -10.33
N PHE A 110 -7.72 5.70 -9.03
CA PHE A 110 -7.49 6.70 -7.97
C PHE A 110 -6.02 6.77 -7.51
N ASN A 111 -5.13 5.92 -8.03
CA ASN A 111 -3.68 6.10 -7.85
C ASN A 111 -3.20 7.22 -8.79
N ARG A 112 -3.10 8.45 -8.25
CA ARG A 112 -2.92 9.69 -9.01
C ARG A 112 -1.94 10.63 -8.31
N THR A 113 -1.39 11.55 -9.08
CA THR A 113 -0.44 12.56 -8.59
C THR A 113 -1.13 13.60 -7.70
N TRP A 114 -0.33 14.33 -6.90
CA TRP A 114 -0.83 15.44 -6.08
C TRP A 114 -1.61 16.47 -6.90
N SER A 115 -1.11 16.84 -8.08
CA SER A 115 -1.76 17.83 -8.95
C SER A 115 -3.13 17.34 -9.44
N GLU A 116 -3.27 16.06 -9.74
CA GLU A 116 -4.56 15.47 -10.13
C GLU A 116 -5.55 15.44 -8.97
N TYR A 117 -5.11 15.05 -7.76
CA TYR A 117 -5.96 15.11 -6.57
C TYR A 117 -6.37 16.54 -6.21
N LYS A 118 -5.48 17.51 -6.42
CA LYS A 118 -5.78 18.94 -6.22
C LYS A 118 -6.90 19.43 -7.13
N ASN A 119 -6.82 19.08 -8.42
CA ASN A 119 -7.74 19.58 -9.44
C ASN A 119 -9.06 18.77 -9.53
N GLY A 120 -9.02 17.50 -9.12
CA GLY A 120 -10.12 16.54 -9.25
C GLY A 120 -9.91 15.56 -10.40
N ILE A 121 -10.51 14.37 -10.28
CA ILE A 121 -10.37 13.25 -11.21
C ILE A 121 -11.75 12.65 -11.49
N GLY A 122 -11.96 12.09 -12.68
CA GLY A 122 -13.15 11.30 -13.02
C GLY A 122 -14.30 12.14 -13.60
N PHE A 123 -15.50 11.57 -13.59
CA PHE A 123 -16.69 12.17 -14.19
C PHE A 123 -17.83 12.21 -13.18
N LEU A 124 -18.51 13.37 -13.06
CA LEU A 124 -19.55 13.60 -12.05
C LEU A 124 -20.75 12.64 -12.15
N GLY A 125 -20.98 12.04 -13.33
CA GLY A 125 -22.01 11.02 -13.55
C GLY A 125 -21.62 9.58 -13.19
N SER A 126 -20.35 9.34 -12.85
CA SER A 126 -19.79 8.01 -12.53
C SER A 126 -18.87 8.09 -11.31
N GLU A 127 -17.68 7.48 -11.35
CA GLU A 127 -16.65 7.67 -10.33
C GLU A 127 -15.90 8.99 -10.49
N PHE A 128 -15.67 9.69 -9.37
CA PHE A 128 -14.89 10.92 -9.34
C PHE A 128 -14.42 11.29 -7.93
N ILE A 129 -13.48 12.22 -7.88
CA ILE A 129 -13.21 13.06 -6.71
C ILE A 129 -13.19 14.52 -7.17
N ILE A 130 -13.84 15.40 -6.41
CA ILE A 130 -14.10 16.79 -6.82
C ILE A 130 -12.83 17.63 -6.98
N GLY A 131 -11.78 17.29 -6.24
CA GLY A 131 -10.51 18.02 -6.15
C GLY A 131 -10.33 18.67 -4.79
N THR A 132 -9.16 18.48 -4.15
CA THR A 132 -8.92 18.94 -2.78
C THR A 132 -8.92 20.46 -2.64
N GLU A 133 -8.50 21.20 -3.67
CA GLU A 133 -8.57 22.67 -3.66
C GLU A 133 -10.03 23.14 -3.61
N LYS A 134 -10.87 22.65 -4.53
CA LYS A 134 -12.31 22.97 -4.56
C LYS A 134 -12.99 22.57 -3.25
N LEU A 135 -12.62 21.40 -2.72
CA LEU A 135 -13.13 20.91 -1.44
C LEU A 135 -12.77 21.87 -0.30
N ALA A 136 -11.51 22.31 -0.20
CA ALA A 136 -11.06 23.20 0.86
C ALA A 136 -11.87 24.51 0.92
N HIS A 137 -12.16 25.12 -0.24
CA HIS A 137 -13.02 26.32 -0.29
C HIS A 137 -14.48 25.99 0.05
N LEU A 138 -15.00 24.86 -0.46
CA LEU A 138 -16.39 24.42 -0.23
C LEU A 138 -16.71 24.16 1.24
N ILE A 139 -15.85 23.47 2.00
CA ILE A 139 -16.17 23.06 3.37
C ILE A 139 -15.72 24.06 4.45
N ASN A 140 -14.89 25.04 4.10
CA ASN A 140 -14.44 26.07 5.04
C ASN A 140 -15.28 27.36 4.99
N GLN A 141 -16.16 27.54 4.00
CA GLN A 141 -17.06 28.71 3.93
C GLN A 141 -18.13 28.74 5.05
N LYS A 142 -18.54 27.57 5.56
CA LYS A 142 -19.55 27.41 6.64
C LYS A 142 -19.20 26.19 7.52
N ARG A 143 -20.13 25.75 8.37
CA ARG A 143 -20.04 24.46 9.06
C ARG A 143 -20.71 23.40 8.19
N TYR A 144 -19.94 22.40 7.73
CA TYR A 144 -20.43 21.28 6.94
C TYR A 144 -20.33 19.97 7.71
N GLN A 145 -21.29 19.08 7.47
CA GLN A 145 -21.23 17.69 7.89
C GLN A 145 -20.70 16.82 6.75
N LEU A 146 -19.94 15.77 7.08
CA LEU A 146 -19.47 14.77 6.13
C LEU A 146 -20.21 13.47 6.36
N ARG A 147 -20.91 12.98 5.35
CA ARG A 147 -21.56 11.67 5.36
C ARG A 147 -20.79 10.74 4.43
N ILE A 148 -20.46 9.55 4.91
CA ILE A 148 -19.82 8.49 4.13
C ILE A 148 -20.80 7.33 4.07
N GLU A 149 -21.06 6.86 2.85
CA GLU A 149 -21.90 5.71 2.56
C GLU A 149 -21.05 4.67 1.82
N LEU A 150 -21.11 3.44 2.30
CA LEU A 150 -20.31 2.31 1.81
C LEU A 150 -21.24 1.14 1.58
N GLU A 151 -20.96 0.32 0.57
CA GLU A 151 -21.66 -0.93 0.30
C GLU A 151 -20.62 -2.03 0.14
N ASN A 152 -20.81 -3.16 0.84
CA ASN A 152 -19.91 -4.30 0.71
C ASN A 152 -20.33 -5.20 -0.47
N TYR A 153 -19.50 -6.19 -0.80
CA TYR A 153 -19.77 -7.15 -1.89
C TYR A 153 -21.06 -7.97 -1.69
N ALA A 154 -21.55 -8.08 -0.45
CA ALA A 154 -22.81 -8.74 -0.12
C ALA A 154 -24.04 -7.82 -0.28
N GLY A 155 -23.85 -6.57 -0.73
CA GLY A 155 -24.90 -5.58 -0.90
C GLY A 155 -25.39 -4.94 0.40
N GLN A 156 -24.64 -5.09 1.49
CA GLN A 156 -24.97 -4.46 2.77
C GLN A 156 -24.40 -3.03 2.80
N SER A 157 -25.29 -2.07 3.02
CA SER A 157 -24.91 -0.66 3.09
C SER A 157 -24.63 -0.20 4.53
N TYR A 158 -23.58 0.58 4.70
CA TYR A 158 -23.17 1.21 5.95
C TYR A 158 -23.11 2.72 5.77
N SER A 159 -23.45 3.47 6.82
CA SER A 159 -23.30 4.93 6.79
C SER A 159 -22.79 5.48 8.11
N LEU A 160 -21.91 6.47 8.03
CA LEU A 160 -21.42 7.26 9.15
C LEU A 160 -21.46 8.75 8.79
N THR A 161 -21.67 9.60 9.78
CA THR A 161 -21.76 11.05 9.60
C THR A 161 -20.93 11.76 10.65
N TYR A 162 -20.11 12.71 10.21
CA TYR A 162 -19.30 13.61 11.01
C TYR A 162 -19.94 15.00 10.99
N ASP A 163 -20.16 15.61 12.15
CA ASP A 163 -20.95 16.85 12.26
C ASP A 163 -20.14 18.14 11.99
N ASN A 164 -18.82 18.04 11.79
CA ASN A 164 -17.94 19.17 11.52
C ASN A 164 -16.72 18.77 10.70
N PHE A 165 -16.85 18.73 9.38
CA PHE A 165 -15.75 18.41 8.48
C PHE A 165 -15.00 19.66 8.01
N ARG A 166 -13.70 19.73 8.31
CA ARG A 166 -12.79 20.81 7.87
C ARG A 166 -11.44 20.25 7.45
N ILE A 167 -10.84 20.89 6.46
CA ILE A 167 -9.50 20.60 5.95
C ILE A 167 -8.70 21.88 5.86
N ALA A 168 -7.38 21.78 5.94
CA ALA A 168 -6.49 22.90 5.69
C ALA A 168 -6.43 23.24 4.20
N ASP A 169 -5.78 24.36 3.87
CA ASP A 169 -5.46 24.74 2.50
C ASP A 169 -4.25 23.95 1.96
N GLU A 170 -3.75 24.33 0.78
CA GLU A 170 -2.57 23.71 0.17
C GLU A 170 -1.32 23.81 1.06
N TRP A 171 -1.15 24.92 1.78
CA TRP A 171 -0.01 25.10 2.70
C TRP A 171 -0.08 24.12 3.87
N GLY A 172 -1.28 23.87 4.38
CA GLY A 172 -1.54 22.83 5.37
C GLY A 172 -1.69 21.42 4.79
N ASN A 173 -1.25 21.20 3.53
CA ASN A 173 -1.30 19.94 2.81
C ASN A 173 -2.70 19.29 2.76
N TYR A 174 -3.77 20.10 2.75
CA TYR A 174 -5.16 19.64 2.80
C TYR A 174 -5.47 18.67 3.96
N SER A 175 -4.71 18.76 5.06
CA SER A 175 -4.89 17.89 6.22
C SER A 175 -6.27 18.10 6.84
N ILE A 176 -6.88 17.02 7.33
CA ILE A 176 -8.14 17.11 8.07
C ILE A 176 -7.89 17.83 9.38
N THR A 177 -8.54 18.97 9.57
CA THR A 177 -8.40 19.82 10.77
C THR A 177 -9.54 19.60 11.76
N SER A 178 -10.69 19.11 11.31
CA SER A 178 -11.81 18.77 12.18
C SER A 178 -12.74 17.74 11.55
N LEU A 179 -13.27 16.83 12.36
CA LEU A 179 -14.38 15.92 12.02
C LEU A 179 -15.57 16.05 12.98
N GLY A 180 -15.39 16.67 14.16
CA GLY A 180 -16.46 16.83 15.14
C GLY A 180 -16.94 15.49 15.73
N GLY A 181 -18.22 15.44 16.12
CA GLY A 181 -18.87 14.23 16.62
C GLY A 181 -19.24 13.27 15.49
N VAL A 182 -19.28 11.98 15.79
CA VAL A 182 -19.63 10.91 14.84
C VAL A 182 -20.97 10.27 15.20
N GLU A 183 -21.81 10.07 14.19
CA GLU A 183 -23.08 9.36 14.28
C GLU A 183 -23.16 8.26 13.21
N GLY A 184 -23.81 7.14 13.50
CA GLY A 184 -23.94 6.00 12.58
C GLY A 184 -23.14 4.76 13.01
N ILE A 185 -22.91 3.83 12.08
CA ILE A 185 -22.19 2.58 12.36
C ILE A 185 -20.70 2.89 12.40
N THR A 186 -20.11 2.91 13.59
CA THR A 186 -18.67 3.13 13.78
C THR A 186 -17.85 1.83 13.71
N ASP A 187 -18.47 0.69 14.03
CA ASP A 187 -17.89 -0.64 13.84
C ASP A 187 -18.17 -1.12 12.42
N LEU A 188 -17.54 -0.46 11.45
CA LEU A 188 -17.52 -0.95 10.09
C LEU A 188 -16.63 -2.20 10.05
N PRO A 189 -17.05 -3.31 9.40
CA PRO A 189 -16.19 -4.45 9.16
C PRO A 189 -15.16 -4.15 8.06
N ILE A 190 -14.52 -2.98 8.12
CA ILE A 190 -13.49 -2.53 7.19
C ILE A 190 -12.15 -2.81 7.85
N THR A 191 -11.45 -3.81 7.33
CA THR A 191 -10.09 -4.10 7.75
C THR A 191 -9.15 -3.10 7.10
N TRP A 192 -8.71 -2.10 7.85
CA TRP A 192 -7.67 -1.18 7.38
C TRP A 192 -6.34 -1.92 7.32
N CYS A 193 -5.66 -1.83 6.17
CA CYS A 193 -4.31 -2.34 6.08
C CYS A 193 -3.36 -1.49 6.91
N SER A 194 -2.52 -2.17 7.69
CA SER A 194 -1.41 -1.53 8.37
C SER A 194 -0.48 -0.86 7.36
N SER A 195 0.25 0.15 7.81
CA SER A 195 1.27 0.82 6.99
C SER A 195 2.17 -0.22 6.32
N ASN A 196 2.33 -0.11 4.99
CA ASN A 196 3.08 -1.00 4.09
C ASN A 196 2.38 -2.30 3.65
N LYS A 197 1.06 -2.43 3.79
CA LYS A 197 0.25 -3.48 3.13
C LYS A 197 -0.88 -2.86 2.30
N ASP A 198 -1.20 -3.48 1.17
CA ASP A 198 -2.26 -3.06 0.24
C ASP A 198 -3.37 -4.12 0.18
N ASN A 199 -4.61 -3.68 -0.05
CA ASN A 199 -5.75 -4.58 -0.26
C ASN A 199 -5.78 -4.99 -1.75
N TYR A 200 -5.33 -6.21 -2.06
CA TYR A 200 -5.31 -6.75 -3.43
C TYR A 200 -6.19 -7.98 -3.51
N ASP A 201 -7.10 -7.99 -4.48
CA ASP A 201 -8.12 -9.04 -4.64
C ASP A 201 -7.58 -10.34 -5.27
N ASN A 202 -6.37 -10.36 -5.84
CA ASN A 202 -5.90 -11.51 -6.63
C ASN A 202 -4.36 -11.68 -6.75
N THR A 203 -3.57 -11.14 -5.81
CA THR A 203 -2.11 -11.36 -5.82
C THR A 203 -1.71 -12.45 -4.83
N CYS A 204 -0.80 -13.34 -5.23
CA CYS A 204 -0.28 -14.34 -4.30
C CYS A 204 0.82 -13.74 -3.42
N GLU A 205 0.81 -14.13 -2.15
CA GLU A 205 1.78 -13.70 -1.16
C GLU A 205 3.04 -14.56 -1.28
N ARG A 206 4.21 -13.92 -1.25
CA ARG A 206 5.52 -14.57 -1.24
C ARG A 206 6.27 -14.16 0.02
N THR A 207 6.98 -15.10 0.63
CA THR A 207 7.80 -14.82 1.81
C THR A 207 9.27 -14.74 1.43
N CYS A 208 10.11 -14.05 2.22
CA CYS A 208 11.55 -14.06 1.98
C CYS A 208 12.14 -15.48 2.15
N GLU A 209 11.53 -16.34 3.00
CA GLU A 209 11.96 -17.73 3.20
C GLU A 209 11.58 -18.63 2.02
N ASN A 210 10.48 -18.32 1.32
CA ASN A 210 10.04 -19.06 0.14
C ASN A 210 9.59 -18.09 -0.97
N PRO A 211 10.55 -17.51 -1.71
CA PRO A 211 10.29 -16.50 -2.74
C PRO A 211 9.68 -17.10 -4.02
N THR A 212 9.74 -18.41 -4.19
CA THR A 212 9.24 -19.12 -5.38
C THR A 212 7.83 -19.63 -5.19
N ASP A 213 7.45 -20.00 -3.98
CA ASP A 213 6.11 -20.46 -3.69
C ASP A 213 5.14 -19.29 -3.59
N CYS A 214 3.98 -19.49 -4.19
CA CYS A 214 2.98 -18.47 -4.42
C CYS A 214 1.77 -18.93 -3.62
N VAL A 215 1.66 -18.44 -2.38
CA VAL A 215 0.55 -18.80 -1.52
C VAL A 215 -0.65 -17.98 -1.97
N ILE A 216 -1.58 -18.65 -2.65
CA ILE A 216 -2.85 -18.05 -3.05
C ILE A 216 -3.74 -18.02 -1.80
N PRO A 217 -4.26 -16.84 -1.40
CA PRO A 217 -5.18 -16.75 -0.26
C PRO A 217 -6.43 -17.60 -0.45
N ASP A 218 -7.03 -18.04 0.66
CA ASP A 218 -8.32 -18.73 0.65
C ASP A 218 -9.41 -17.81 0.06
N PRO A 219 -10.11 -18.23 -1.00
CA PRO A 219 -11.21 -17.45 -1.59
C PRO A 219 -12.34 -17.08 -0.61
N ALA A 220 -12.40 -17.73 0.55
CA ALA A 220 -13.36 -17.42 1.60
C ALA A 220 -13.07 -16.12 2.39
N GLU A 221 -11.86 -15.53 2.25
CA GLU A 221 -11.46 -14.27 2.91
C GLU A 221 -10.98 -13.22 1.88
N PRO A 222 -11.92 -12.53 1.19
CA PRO A 222 -11.59 -11.65 0.07
C PRO A 222 -10.91 -10.32 0.45
N GLU A 223 -10.95 -9.92 1.73
CA GLU A 223 -10.37 -8.65 2.20
C GLU A 223 -9.17 -8.90 3.12
N ARG A 224 -8.02 -9.22 2.51
CA ARG A 224 -6.75 -9.37 3.22
C ARG A 224 -5.72 -8.38 2.71
N CYS A 225 -4.92 -7.87 3.65
CA CYS A 225 -3.83 -6.97 3.38
C CYS A 225 -2.58 -7.75 2.96
N LEU A 226 -2.14 -7.53 1.73
CA LEU A 226 -1.00 -8.18 1.10
C LEU A 226 0.19 -7.23 1.01
N CYS A 227 1.39 -7.76 0.81
CA CYS A 227 2.52 -6.90 0.51
C CYS A 227 2.36 -6.21 -0.86
N PRO A 228 2.77 -4.93 -0.99
CA PRO A 228 2.78 -4.22 -2.27
C PRO A 228 3.61 -4.96 -3.32
N GLU A 229 3.45 -4.58 -4.59
CA GLU A 229 4.30 -5.12 -5.66
C GLU A 229 5.81 -4.99 -5.32
N ASN A 230 6.58 -6.00 -5.70
CA ASN A 230 8.02 -6.13 -5.40
C ASN A 230 8.38 -6.16 -3.90
N HIS A 231 7.42 -6.40 -3.00
CA HIS A 231 7.66 -6.65 -1.59
C HIS A 231 7.32 -8.10 -1.24
N MET A 232 8.00 -8.62 -0.23
CA MET A 232 7.80 -9.97 0.30
C MET A 232 7.58 -9.90 1.81
N VAL A 233 6.88 -10.90 2.34
CA VAL A 233 6.65 -11.02 3.77
C VAL A 233 7.92 -11.52 4.46
N HIS A 234 8.29 -10.84 5.53
CA HIS A 234 9.34 -11.28 6.45
C HIS A 234 8.94 -10.88 7.88
N ASN A 235 8.79 -11.89 8.75
CA ASN A 235 8.32 -11.69 10.14
C ASN A 235 7.06 -10.80 10.21
N ASP A 236 6.03 -11.16 9.44
CA ASP A 236 4.73 -10.45 9.32
C ASP A 236 4.76 -9.01 8.75
N SER A 237 5.94 -8.53 8.36
CA SER A 237 6.17 -7.21 7.74
C SER A 237 6.52 -7.32 6.25
N CYS A 238 6.24 -6.27 5.48
CA CYS A 238 6.64 -6.22 4.08
C CYS A 238 7.99 -5.54 3.93
N LYS A 239 8.91 -6.22 3.23
CA LYS A 239 10.20 -5.67 2.84
C LYS A 239 10.38 -5.77 1.33
N PRO A 240 11.11 -4.83 0.70
CA PRO A 240 11.46 -4.93 -0.71
C PRO A 240 12.12 -6.29 -1.00
N LYS A 241 11.80 -6.89 -2.15
CA LYS A 241 12.35 -8.19 -2.57
C LYS A 241 13.87 -8.19 -2.58
N GLU A 242 14.48 -7.04 -2.90
CA GLU A 242 15.92 -6.82 -2.89
C GLU A 242 16.50 -6.70 -1.46
N GLN A 243 15.70 -6.87 -0.43
CA GLN A 243 16.15 -6.91 0.97
C GLN A 243 15.95 -8.27 1.61
N CYS A 244 15.50 -9.26 0.84
CA CYS A 244 15.34 -10.65 1.29
C CYS A 244 16.62 -11.50 1.13
N GLY A 245 17.66 -10.99 0.43
CA GLY A 245 18.92 -11.71 0.18
C GLY A 245 19.03 -12.35 -1.21
N CYS A 246 19.96 -13.28 -1.36
CA CYS A 246 20.25 -13.98 -2.62
C CYS A 246 19.59 -15.35 -2.69
N TYR A 247 19.11 -15.71 -3.87
CA TYR A 247 18.35 -16.95 -4.10
C TYR A 247 19.14 -17.95 -4.93
N LEU A 248 19.46 -19.11 -4.35
CA LEU A 248 20.09 -20.22 -5.06
C LEU A 248 19.01 -21.04 -5.79
N GLN A 249 18.87 -20.79 -7.10
CA GLN A 249 17.95 -21.56 -7.95
C GLN A 249 18.45 -23.01 -8.07
N GLY A 250 17.67 -23.98 -7.56
CA GLY A 250 17.99 -25.42 -7.61
C GLY A 250 17.88 -26.10 -6.25
N ASP A 251 18.36 -25.45 -5.19
CA ASP A 251 18.43 -26.01 -3.83
C ASP A 251 17.40 -25.39 -2.85
N GLY A 252 16.68 -24.35 -3.27
CA GLY A 252 15.67 -23.69 -2.44
C GLY A 252 16.27 -22.91 -1.25
N VAL A 253 17.58 -22.61 -1.31
CA VAL A 253 18.31 -21.91 -0.25
C VAL A 253 18.29 -20.39 -0.49
N VAL A 254 17.99 -19.64 0.57
CA VAL A 254 18.07 -18.18 0.60
C VAL A 254 19.26 -17.79 1.47
N LEU A 255 20.19 -17.02 0.91
CA LEU A 255 21.37 -16.50 1.62
C LEU A 255 21.12 -15.05 2.02
N ALA A 256 21.24 -14.74 3.31
CA ALA A 256 21.27 -13.35 3.76
C ALA A 256 22.57 -12.65 3.31
N GLU A 257 22.59 -11.33 3.41
CA GLU A 257 23.77 -10.53 3.05
C GLU A 257 25.02 -10.98 3.85
N GLY A 258 26.08 -11.34 3.12
CA GLY A 258 27.33 -11.84 3.68
C GLY A 258 27.36 -13.34 3.99
N GLU A 259 26.24 -14.06 3.87
CA GLU A 259 26.21 -15.50 4.05
C GLU A 259 26.80 -16.25 2.85
N SER A 260 27.36 -17.43 3.12
CA SER A 260 27.93 -18.30 2.09
C SER A 260 27.39 -19.72 2.18
N TYR A 261 27.02 -20.26 1.03
CA TYR A 261 26.66 -21.67 0.82
C TYR A 261 27.84 -22.42 0.22
N ILE A 262 28.04 -23.66 0.65
CA ILE A 262 29.00 -24.60 0.04
C ILE A 262 28.17 -25.77 -0.48
N ASN A 263 28.43 -26.19 -1.72
CA ASN A 263 27.70 -27.30 -2.31
C ASN A 263 28.11 -28.65 -1.70
N SER A 264 27.27 -29.67 -1.91
CA SER A 264 27.42 -30.99 -1.27
C SER A 264 28.71 -31.73 -1.58
N ASP A 265 29.38 -31.41 -2.70
CA ASP A 265 30.67 -32.00 -3.08
C ASP A 265 31.89 -31.14 -2.66
N CYS A 266 31.65 -30.03 -1.95
CA CYS A 266 32.65 -29.05 -1.52
C CYS A 266 33.57 -28.57 -2.66
N SER A 267 33.07 -28.45 -3.89
CA SER A 267 33.81 -27.92 -5.04
C SER A 267 33.58 -26.41 -5.27
N LEU A 268 32.48 -25.87 -4.74
CA LEU A 268 32.05 -24.51 -4.98
C LEU A 268 31.55 -23.85 -3.70
N ARG A 269 31.96 -22.60 -3.50
CA ARG A 269 31.41 -21.72 -2.48
C ARG A 269 30.72 -20.55 -3.14
N ILE A 270 29.49 -20.27 -2.71
CA ILE A 270 28.66 -19.19 -3.23
C ILE A 270 28.37 -18.23 -2.08
N THR A 271 28.69 -16.95 -2.25
CA THR A 271 28.47 -15.91 -1.23
C THR A 271 27.47 -14.89 -1.76
N CYS A 272 26.57 -14.43 -0.89
CA CYS A 272 25.65 -13.34 -1.20
C CYS A 272 26.27 -11.99 -0.85
N ASN A 273 26.48 -11.13 -1.85
CA ASN A 273 26.98 -9.77 -1.65
C ASN A 273 26.10 -8.78 -2.44
N ASN A 274 25.47 -7.82 -1.77
CA ASN A 274 24.51 -6.86 -2.33
C ASN A 274 23.44 -7.51 -3.21
N ASN A 275 22.86 -8.64 -2.76
CA ASN A 275 21.93 -9.49 -3.53
C ASN A 275 22.50 -10.10 -4.83
N VAL A 276 23.82 -10.12 -4.99
CA VAL A 276 24.50 -10.78 -6.10
C VAL A 276 25.22 -12.02 -5.59
N LEU A 277 24.94 -13.16 -6.23
CA LEU A 277 25.65 -14.40 -5.97
C LEU A 277 27.05 -14.32 -6.59
N ALA A 278 28.08 -14.43 -5.76
CA ALA A 278 29.47 -14.58 -6.18
C ALA A 278 29.93 -16.01 -5.91
N SER A 279 30.39 -16.71 -6.95
CA SER A 279 30.87 -18.08 -6.85
C SER A 279 32.39 -18.14 -6.91
N GLU A 280 33.01 -18.95 -6.05
CA GLU A 280 34.44 -19.24 -6.04
C GLU A 280 34.69 -20.74 -5.91
N SER A 281 35.84 -21.20 -6.40
CA SER A 281 36.27 -22.58 -6.20
C SER A 281 36.50 -22.85 -4.71
N TYR A 282 35.96 -23.95 -4.21
CA TYR A 282 36.15 -24.42 -2.85
C TYR A 282 36.81 -25.80 -2.90
N SER A 283 37.74 -26.07 -2.00
CA SER A 283 38.38 -27.39 -1.90
C SER A 283 38.92 -27.56 -0.50
N CYS A 284 38.58 -28.68 0.13
CA CYS A 284 39.11 -29.00 1.44
C CYS A 284 40.62 -29.23 1.42
N SER A 285 41.26 -29.01 2.58
CA SER A 285 42.63 -29.48 2.81
C SER A 285 42.75 -30.98 2.51
N ALA A 286 43.95 -31.42 2.11
CA ALA A 286 44.27 -32.85 2.02
C ALA A 286 44.02 -33.59 3.35
N ASP A 287 44.08 -32.87 4.48
CA ASP A 287 43.84 -33.38 5.83
C ASP A 287 42.43 -33.07 6.38
N ALA A 288 41.47 -32.80 5.50
CA ALA A 288 40.07 -32.58 5.83
C ALA A 288 39.12 -33.50 5.04
N THR A 289 37.89 -33.63 5.51
CA THR A 289 36.76 -34.29 4.84
C THR A 289 35.66 -33.28 4.58
N CYS A 290 35.03 -33.38 3.40
CA CYS A 290 33.78 -32.69 3.11
C CYS A 290 32.66 -33.51 3.73
N GLU A 291 31.93 -32.91 4.66
CA GLU A 291 30.79 -33.54 5.32
C GLU A 291 29.67 -32.52 5.48
N GLU A 292 28.44 -33.01 5.57
CA GLU A 292 27.26 -32.20 5.88
C GLU A 292 26.87 -32.43 7.33
N ARG A 293 26.73 -31.36 8.11
CA ARG A 293 26.26 -31.42 9.50
C ARG A 293 25.21 -30.33 9.73
N ASN A 294 24.02 -30.71 10.19
CA ASN A 294 22.87 -29.80 10.36
C ASN A 294 22.56 -29.02 9.07
N ASP A 295 22.45 -29.71 7.93
CA ASP A 295 22.16 -29.13 6.61
C ASP A 295 23.18 -28.10 6.11
N VAL A 296 24.38 -28.07 6.71
CA VAL A 296 25.50 -27.23 6.29
C VAL A 296 26.65 -28.12 5.82
N SER A 297 26.92 -28.09 4.51
CA SER A 297 28.12 -28.69 3.92
C SER A 297 29.33 -27.80 4.16
N ARG A 298 30.43 -28.36 4.67
CA ARG A 298 31.73 -27.66 4.80
C ARG A 298 32.87 -28.64 5.01
N CYS A 299 34.11 -28.14 4.94
CA CYS A 299 35.29 -28.92 5.28
C CYS A 299 35.44 -29.07 6.81
N TYR A 300 35.74 -30.28 7.25
CA TYR A 300 36.09 -30.59 8.64
C TYR A 300 37.45 -31.26 8.66
N CYS A 301 38.35 -30.80 9.54
CA CYS A 301 39.65 -31.47 9.68
C CYS A 301 39.45 -32.93 10.13
N LYS A 302 40.26 -33.83 9.56
CA LYS A 302 40.31 -35.23 9.95
C LYS A 302 40.72 -35.36 11.41
N GLU A 303 40.45 -36.52 12.01
CA GLU A 303 40.87 -36.82 13.39
C GLU A 303 42.35 -36.45 13.57
N TRP A 304 42.68 -35.77 14.68
CA TRP A 304 44.03 -35.31 15.04
C TRP A 304 44.56 -34.09 14.27
N PHE A 305 43.70 -33.41 13.52
CA PHE A 305 43.98 -32.12 12.93
C PHE A 305 42.99 -31.07 13.44
N GLU A 306 43.46 -29.83 13.56
CA GLU A 306 42.64 -28.69 13.95
C GLU A 306 42.80 -27.53 12.98
N GLY A 307 41.70 -26.80 12.78
CA GLY A 307 41.62 -25.65 11.90
C GLY A 307 40.22 -25.46 11.33
N ASP A 308 40.11 -24.71 10.24
CA ASP A 308 38.85 -24.36 9.58
C ASP A 308 38.43 -25.35 8.48
N GLY A 309 39.20 -26.43 8.27
CA GLY A 309 38.96 -27.44 7.24
C GLY A 309 39.60 -27.11 5.89
N LEU A 310 39.88 -25.83 5.61
CA LEU A 310 40.70 -25.40 4.47
C LEU A 310 42.19 -25.43 4.83
N THR A 311 42.51 -25.06 6.06
CA THR A 311 43.80 -25.19 6.69
C THR A 311 43.65 -26.12 7.89
N CYS A 312 44.31 -27.26 7.83
CA CYS A 312 44.32 -28.23 8.93
C CYS A 312 45.74 -28.38 9.43
N THR A 313 45.96 -27.98 10.67
CA THR A 313 47.25 -28.12 11.34
C THR A 313 47.26 -29.37 12.19
N ARG A 314 48.33 -30.14 12.08
CA ARG A 314 48.48 -31.40 12.79
C ARG A 314 48.58 -31.13 14.29
N ARG A 315 47.64 -31.66 15.06
CA ARG A 315 47.59 -31.60 16.54
C ARG A 315 47.42 -32.99 17.16
N GLY A 316 47.88 -34.02 16.46
CA GLY A 316 47.74 -35.40 16.91
C GLY A 316 48.52 -35.69 18.19
N PRO A 317 48.21 -36.83 18.83
CA PRO A 317 48.80 -37.20 20.10
C PRO A 317 50.30 -37.37 19.90
N ILE A 318 51.07 -36.62 20.67
CA ILE A 318 52.53 -36.69 20.67
C ILE A 318 52.95 -37.98 21.37
N ASP A 319 52.17 -38.43 22.35
CA ASP A 319 52.40 -39.65 23.12
C ASP A 319 51.10 -40.35 23.59
N CYS A 320 51.26 -41.43 24.37
CA CYS A 320 50.14 -42.18 24.95
C CYS A 320 49.37 -41.40 26.03
N SER A 321 49.97 -40.37 26.63
CA SER A 321 49.30 -39.51 27.61
C SER A 321 48.25 -38.64 26.91
N ASP A 322 48.56 -38.11 25.72
CA ASP A 322 47.60 -37.34 24.92
C ASP A 322 46.40 -38.19 24.50
N LEU A 323 46.63 -39.46 24.14
CA LEU A 323 45.56 -40.42 23.85
C LEU A 323 44.67 -40.68 25.07
N TYR A 324 45.29 -40.85 26.26
CA TYR A 324 44.55 -41.03 27.51
C TYR A 324 43.72 -39.79 27.87
N ALA A 325 44.28 -38.58 27.69
CA ALA A 325 43.58 -37.31 27.87
C ALA A 325 42.40 -37.14 26.88
N ALA A 326 42.51 -37.72 25.68
CA ALA A 326 41.44 -37.80 24.69
C ALA A 326 40.44 -38.96 24.95
N ASN A 327 40.39 -39.49 26.18
CA ASN A 327 39.52 -40.61 26.60
C ASN A 327 39.73 -41.93 25.84
N ARG A 328 40.90 -42.15 25.20
CA ARG A 328 41.27 -43.45 24.62
C ARG A 328 41.97 -44.30 25.70
N THR A 329 41.19 -45.00 26.50
CA THR A 329 41.67 -45.75 27.70
C THR A 329 41.89 -47.25 27.50
N ASN A 330 41.81 -47.74 26.26
CA ASN A 330 42.02 -49.17 25.97
C ASN A 330 43.49 -49.46 25.68
N ASN A 331 43.97 -50.65 26.09
CA ASN A 331 45.27 -51.15 25.64
C ASN A 331 45.24 -51.39 24.13
N GLY A 332 46.24 -50.90 23.40
CA GLY A 332 46.23 -51.02 21.95
C GLY A 332 47.45 -50.44 21.27
N ALA A 333 47.55 -50.72 19.97
CA ALA A 333 48.49 -50.05 19.09
C ALA A 333 47.83 -48.79 18.54
N TYR A 334 48.41 -47.62 18.83
CA TYR A 334 47.91 -46.32 18.41
C TYR A 334 48.93 -45.60 17.56
N THR A 335 48.46 -44.70 16.70
CA THR A 335 49.33 -43.83 15.91
C THR A 335 49.61 -42.56 16.69
N ILE A 336 50.88 -42.22 16.90
CA ILE A 336 51.33 -40.96 17.50
C ILE A 336 52.17 -40.15 16.50
N TYR A 337 52.25 -38.85 16.75
CA TYR A 337 52.90 -37.86 15.89
C TYR A 337 53.85 -36.99 16.72
N PRO A 338 55.08 -37.46 17.01
CA PRO A 338 56.05 -36.71 17.78
C PRO A 338 56.34 -35.33 17.16
N ALA A 339 56.39 -34.29 18.00
CA ALA A 339 56.49 -32.89 17.57
C ALA A 339 57.75 -32.60 16.71
N GLU A 340 58.81 -33.38 16.87
CA GLU A 340 60.10 -33.16 16.21
C GLU A 340 60.20 -33.80 14.82
N ILE A 341 59.21 -34.59 14.40
CA ILE A 341 59.21 -35.24 13.09
C ILE A 341 57.86 -35.02 12.39
N LEU A 342 57.76 -33.93 11.64
CA LEU A 342 56.53 -33.47 10.98
C LEU A 342 55.95 -34.43 9.94
N VAL A 343 56.71 -35.44 9.51
CA VAL A 343 56.34 -36.33 8.38
C VAL A 343 56.26 -37.82 8.77
N LEU A 344 56.60 -38.18 10.01
CA LEU A 344 56.55 -39.58 10.45
C LEU A 344 55.36 -39.83 11.39
N LYS A 345 54.65 -40.92 11.10
CA LYS A 345 53.66 -41.52 11.99
C LYS A 345 54.28 -42.76 12.64
N PHE A 346 54.17 -42.88 13.95
CA PHE A 346 54.68 -44.04 14.67
C PHE A 346 53.51 -44.82 15.23
N ILE A 347 53.53 -46.14 15.04
CA ILE A 347 52.59 -47.03 15.73
C ILE A 347 53.25 -47.45 17.04
N VAL A 348 52.69 -47.00 18.16
CA VAL A 348 53.16 -47.34 19.51
C VAL A 348 52.12 -48.18 20.24
N LYS A 349 52.56 -49.11 21.08
CA LYS A 349 51.66 -49.81 22.00
C LYS A 349 51.48 -48.98 23.25
N CYS A 350 50.28 -48.44 23.45
CA CYS A 350 49.91 -47.77 24.69
C CYS A 350 49.27 -48.78 25.63
N LEU A 351 49.80 -48.86 26.85
CA LEU A 351 49.28 -49.69 27.94
C LEU A 351 48.73 -48.76 29.01
N VAL A 352 47.45 -48.93 29.32
CA VAL A 352 46.79 -48.28 30.45
C VAL A 352 47.12 -49.09 31.70
N VAL A 353 48.04 -48.55 32.50
CA VAL A 353 48.34 -49.07 33.82
C VAL A 353 47.33 -48.43 34.77
N VAL A 354 46.25 -49.16 35.10
CA VAL A 354 45.35 -48.76 36.18
C VAL A 354 46.17 -48.93 37.47
N GLY A 355 46.63 -47.81 38.04
CA GLY A 355 47.32 -47.82 39.32
C GLY A 355 46.43 -48.46 40.39
N GLN A 356 46.97 -49.46 41.10
CA GLN A 356 46.40 -49.98 42.33
C GLN A 356 46.59 -48.99 43.48
#